data_AF-A0A4R2TTF6-F1
#
_entry.id   AF-A0A4R2TTF6-F1
#
_cell.length_a   1.000
_cell.length_b   1.000
_cell.length_c   1.000
_cell.angle_alpha   90.00
_cell.angle_beta   90.00
_cell.angle_gamma   90.00
#
_symmetry.space_group_name_H-M   'P 1'
#
loop_
_entity.id
_entity.type
_entity.pdbx_description
1 polymer ?
#
loop_
_entity_poly.entity_id
_entity_poly.type
_entity_poly.pdbx_seq_one_letter_code
_entity_poly.pdbx_strand_id
1 'polypeptide(L)'
;MSEPCHPSPLLAELQRLLNAQDAIALMPTPMLDMSVGSMGVDPMASSAIVEMQGEIGTLVAQVTDADLIAAYQETGGEPCALAAETLLAEIERRNLDI
;
A
#
# COMPACT_ATOMS: atom_id res chain seq x y z
N MET A 1 -5.72 12.82 28.80
CA MET A 1 -6.53 12.63 27.57
C MET A 1 -5.52 12.46 26.46
N SER A 2 -5.39 11.27 25.88
CA SER A 2 -4.47 11.03 24.78
C SER A 2 -5.01 11.75 23.56
N GLU A 3 -4.23 12.69 23.01
CA GLU A 3 -4.56 13.31 21.73
C GLU A 3 -4.65 12.19 20.66
N PRO A 4 -5.61 12.25 19.74
CA PRO A 4 -5.62 11.33 18.62
C PRO A 4 -4.33 11.60 17.82
N CYS A 5 -3.41 10.62 17.82
CA CYS A 5 -2.25 10.65 16.92
C CYS A 5 -2.79 10.76 15.49
N HIS A 6 -2.73 11.96 14.93
CA HIS A 6 -2.97 12.15 13.51
C HIS A 6 -1.79 11.50 12.79
N PRO A 7 -2.02 10.47 11.97
CA PRO A 7 -0.94 9.85 11.21
C PRO A 7 -0.28 10.91 10.32
N SER A 8 1.02 10.80 10.13
CA SER A 8 1.77 11.63 9.19
C SER A 8 1.10 11.61 7.82
N PRO A 9 1.22 12.68 7.02
CA PRO A 9 0.64 12.74 5.68
C PRO A 9 1.08 11.56 4.80
N LEU A 10 2.31 11.08 4.96
CA LEU A 10 2.83 9.90 4.28
C LEU A 10 2.07 8.64 4.69
N LEU A 11 1.97 8.36 5.99
CA LEU A 11 1.29 7.16 6.48
C LEU A 11 -0.20 7.16 6.09
N ALA A 12 -0.86 8.32 6.18
CA ALA A 12 -2.26 8.47 5.79
C ALA A 12 -2.50 8.20 4.29
N GLU A 13 -1.61 8.70 3.41
CA GLU A 13 -1.70 8.46 1.97
C GLU A 13 -1.40 7.00 1.63
N LEU A 14 -0.35 6.42 2.24
CA LEU A 14 0.03 5.03 2.04
C LEU A 14 -1.11 4.08 2.44
N GLN A 15 -1.72 4.31 3.60
CA GLN A 15 -2.89 3.53 4.05
C GLN A 15 -4.07 3.67 3.09
N ARG A 16 -4.31 4.87 2.55
CA ARG A 16 -5.38 5.07 1.55
C ARG A 16 -5.15 4.22 0.30
N LEU A 17 -3.93 4.24 -0.25
CA LEU A 17 -3.57 3.49 -1.46
C LEU A 17 -3.64 1.98 -1.23
N LEU A 18 -3.14 1.49 -0.10
CA LEU A 18 -3.20 0.08 0.26
C LEU A 18 -4.64 -0.41 0.44
N ASN A 19 -5.49 0.39 1.10
CA ASN A 19 -6.90 0.07 1.26
C ASN A 19 -7.65 0.09 -0.08
N ALA A 20 -7.30 1.00 -1.00
CA ALA A 20 -7.86 1.03 -2.35
C ALA A 20 -7.45 -0.21 -3.15
N GLN A 21 -6.20 -0.65 -3.02
CA GLN A 21 -5.70 -1.88 -3.64
C GLN A 21 -6.42 -3.12 -3.14
N ASP A 22 -6.56 -3.26 -1.82
CA ASP A 22 -7.29 -4.38 -1.21
C ASP A 22 -8.76 -4.39 -1.65
N ALA A 23 -9.40 -3.21 -1.69
CA ALA A 23 -10.78 -3.09 -2.15
C ALA A 23 -10.96 -3.56 -3.60
N ILE A 24 -10.02 -3.23 -4.50
CA ILE A 24 -10.04 -3.69 -5.90
C ILE A 24 -9.80 -5.20 -5.98
N ALA A 25 -8.87 -5.73 -5.19
CA ALA A 25 -8.60 -7.17 -5.14
C ALA A 25 -9.82 -7.99 -4.64
N LEU A 26 -10.63 -7.39 -3.77
CA LEU A 26 -11.86 -7.98 -3.23
C LEU A 26 -13.11 -7.71 -4.09
N MET A 27 -13.02 -6.88 -5.13
CA MET A 27 -14.16 -6.65 -6.02
C MET A 27 -14.52 -7.95 -6.75
N PRO A 28 -15.79 -8.38 -6.72
CA PRO A 28 -16.21 -9.53 -7.49
C PRO A 28 -16.04 -9.22 -8.97
N THR A 29 -15.31 -10.09 -9.67
CA THR A 29 -15.23 -10.11 -11.13
C THR A 29 -16.65 -10.07 -11.68
N PRO A 30 -17.05 -9.05 -12.46
CA PRO A 30 -18.36 -9.06 -13.07
C PRO A 30 -18.46 -10.32 -13.91
N MET A 31 -19.43 -11.19 -13.59
CA MET A 31 -19.76 -12.35 -14.40
C MET A 31 -20.35 -11.83 -15.71
N LEU A 32 -19.49 -11.46 -16.66
CA LEU A 32 -19.87 -11.37 -18.05
C LEU A 32 -20.24 -12.80 -18.45
N ASP A 33 -21.53 -13.03 -18.65
CA ASP A 33 -22.12 -14.26 -19.18
C ASP A 33 -21.54 -14.53 -20.57
N MET A 34 -20.33 -15.07 -20.59
CA MET A 34 -19.71 -15.68 -21.74
C MET A 34 -19.54 -17.14 -21.39
N SER A 35 -20.51 -17.92 -21.85
CA SER A 35 -20.40 -19.36 -21.99
C SER A 35 -18.99 -19.75 -22.44
N VAL A 36 -18.43 -20.76 -21.77
CA VAL A 36 -17.18 -21.47 -22.07
C VAL A 36 -15.91 -20.88 -21.44
N GLY A 37 -15.60 -21.38 -20.24
CA GLY A 37 -14.29 -21.95 -19.96
C GLY A 37 -13.13 -20.97 -19.83
N SER A 38 -13.11 -20.15 -18.80
CA SER A 38 -11.84 -19.67 -18.25
C SER A 38 -12.05 -19.24 -16.79
N MET A 39 -11.29 -19.84 -15.87
CA MET A 39 -11.08 -19.25 -14.53
C MET A 39 -10.19 -18.02 -14.72
N GLY A 40 -10.73 -16.97 -15.34
CA GLY A 40 -9.97 -15.80 -15.78
C GLY A 40 -10.15 -14.67 -14.78
N VAL A 41 -9.11 -14.43 -14.00
CA VAL A 41 -8.92 -13.18 -13.24
C VAL A 41 -9.22 -11.98 -14.14
N ASP A 42 -9.93 -10.95 -13.66
CA ASP A 42 -10.21 -9.77 -14.48
C ASP A 42 -8.88 -9.11 -14.89
N PRO A 43 -8.55 -9.05 -16.19
CA PRO A 43 -7.33 -8.37 -16.63
C PRO A 43 -7.34 -6.87 -16.27
N MET A 44 -8.52 -6.25 -16.14
CA MET A 44 -8.66 -4.84 -15.80
C MET A 44 -8.35 -4.56 -14.33
N ALA A 45 -8.80 -5.42 -13.41
CA ALA A 45 -8.43 -5.33 -11.99
C ALA A 45 -6.92 -5.57 -11.79
N SER A 46 -6.35 -6.50 -12.57
CA SER A 46 -4.92 -6.80 -12.52
C SER A 46 -4.07 -5.60 -12.96
N SER A 47 -4.47 -4.90 -14.03
CA SER A 47 -3.78 -3.68 -14.47
C SER A 47 -3.87 -2.54 -13.46
N ALA A 48 -5.03 -2.32 -12.84
CA ALA A 48 -5.21 -1.28 -11.82
C ALA A 48 -4.36 -1.53 -10.58
N ILE A 49 -4.26 -2.79 -10.12
CA ILE A 49 -3.38 -3.17 -9.00
C ILE A 49 -1.92 -2.84 -9.29
N VAL A 50 -1.42 -3.16 -10.50
CA VAL A 50 -0.04 -2.87 -10.89
C VAL A 50 0.23 -1.36 -10.94
N GLU A 51 -0.72 -0.57 -11.45
CA GLU A 51 -0.60 0.90 -11.47
C GLU A 51 -0.48 1.48 -10.05
N MET A 52 -1.37 1.06 -9.14
CA MET A 52 -1.31 1.47 -7.74
C MET A 52 -0.02 1.01 -7.02
N GLN A 53 0.52 -0.17 -7.36
CA GLN A 53 1.82 -0.59 -6.83
C GLN A 53 2.94 0.37 -7.25
N GLY A 54 2.89 0.87 -8.49
CA GLY A 54 3.78 1.91 -8.99
C GLY A 54 3.62 3.24 -8.25
N GLU A 55 2.39 3.66 -7.97
CA GLU A 55 2.10 4.87 -7.18
C GLU A 55 2.60 4.75 -5.74
N ILE A 56 2.37 3.62 -5.09
CA ILE A 56 2.86 3.33 -3.73
C ILE A 56 4.38 3.40 -3.68
N GLY A 57 5.07 2.74 -4.61
CA GLY A 57 6.53 2.80 -4.71
C GLY A 57 7.05 4.22 -4.94
N THR A 58 6.37 4.99 -5.79
CA THR A 58 6.72 6.38 -6.10
C THR A 58 6.49 7.32 -4.91
N LEU A 59 5.44 7.09 -4.12
CA LEU A 59 5.16 7.84 -2.89
C LEU A 59 6.29 7.65 -1.88
N VAL A 60 6.64 6.39 -1.55
CA VAL A 60 7.67 6.11 -0.54
C VAL A 60 9.08 6.43 -1.02
N ALA A 61 9.36 6.38 -2.33
CA ALA A 61 10.67 6.71 -2.89
C ALA A 61 10.97 8.23 -2.93
N GLN A 62 9.96 9.09 -2.87
CA GLN A 62 10.13 10.55 -2.98
C GLN A 62 10.17 11.28 -1.64
N VAL A 63 9.74 10.64 -0.55
CA VAL A 63 9.80 11.27 0.78
C VAL A 63 11.23 11.35 1.32
N THR A 64 11.42 12.26 2.27
CA THR A 64 12.70 12.37 2.99
C THR A 64 12.92 11.16 3.88
N ASP A 65 14.18 10.85 4.18
CA ASP A 65 14.54 9.75 5.08
C ASP A 65 13.92 9.93 6.48
N ALA A 66 13.85 11.19 6.96
CA ALA A 66 13.24 11.51 8.25
C ALA A 66 11.73 11.23 8.26
N ASP A 67 11.01 11.62 7.21
CA ASP A 67 9.57 11.36 7.09
C ASP A 67 9.29 9.86 6.95
N LEU A 68 10.16 9.13 6.24
CA LEU A 68 10.05 7.69 6.06
C LEU A 68 10.20 6.94 7.39
N ILE A 69 11.23 7.28 8.18
CA ILE A 69 11.48 6.69 9.50
C ILE A 69 10.36 7.07 10.48
N ALA A 70 9.93 8.34 10.50
CA ALA A 70 8.85 8.79 11.36
C ALA A 70 7.54 8.04 11.06
N ALA A 71 7.17 7.92 9.77
CA ALA A 71 6.00 7.16 9.37
C ALA A 71 6.11 5.68 9.74
N TYR A 72 7.30 5.07 9.65
CA TYR A 72 7.51 3.69 10.09
C TYR A 72 7.31 3.55 11.60
N GLN A 73 7.86 4.46 12.40
CA GLN A 73 7.70 4.46 13.85
C GLN A 73 6.23 4.66 14.28
N GLU A 74 5.46 5.46 13.54
CA GLU A 74 4.01 5.63 13.77
C GLU A 74 3.22 4.33 13.57
N THR A 75 3.72 3.37 12.79
CA THR A 75 3.09 2.04 12.67
C THR A 75 3.33 1.15 13.89
N GLY A 76 4.15 1.59 14.84
CA GLY A 76 4.61 0.76 15.97
C GLY A 76 5.61 -0.32 15.58
N GLY A 77 6.06 -0.36 14.32
CA GLY A 77 6.90 -1.42 13.78
C GLY A 77 6.21 -2.79 13.78
N GLU A 78 4.87 -2.81 13.79
CA GLU A 78 4.14 -4.07 13.86
C GLU A 78 4.34 -4.87 12.57
N PRO A 79 4.93 -6.08 12.65
CA PRO A 79 4.97 -6.99 11.51
C PRO A 79 3.54 -7.37 11.12
N CYS A 80 3.28 -7.55 9.83
CA CYS A 80 1.95 -7.79 9.23
C CYS A 80 1.08 -6.56 8.94
N ALA A 81 1.50 -5.34 9.30
CA ALA A 81 0.89 -4.15 8.74
C ALA A 81 1.51 -3.85 7.37
N LEU A 82 0.76 -3.99 6.28
CA LEU A 82 1.22 -3.71 4.91
C LEU A 82 1.91 -2.34 4.77
N ALA A 83 1.42 -1.34 5.50
CA ALA A 83 2.05 -0.02 5.55
C ALA A 83 3.44 -0.05 6.21
N ALA A 84 3.59 -0.76 7.34
CA ALA A 84 4.86 -0.92 8.03
C ALA A 84 5.88 -1.68 7.16
N GLU A 85 5.45 -2.75 6.51
CA GLU A 85 6.29 -3.54 5.60
C GLU A 85 6.76 -2.74 4.38
N THR A 86 5.86 -1.93 3.79
CA THR A 86 6.20 -1.07 2.65
C THR A 86 7.23 -0.01 3.04
N LEU A 87 7.05 0.63 4.20
CA LEU A 87 7.99 1.63 4.70
C LEU A 87 9.34 1.00 5.06
N LEU A 88 9.33 -0.17 5.71
CA LEU A 88 10.54 -0.92 6.07
C LEU A 88 11.34 -1.34 4.84
N ALA A 89 10.68 -1.85 3.80
CA ALA A 89 11.34 -2.24 2.55
C ALA A 89 12.08 -1.06 1.89
N GLU A 90 11.50 0.14 1.94
CA GLU A 90 12.15 1.34 1.41
C GLU A 90 13.30 1.83 2.31
N ILE A 91 13.15 1.73 3.63
CA ILE A 91 14.22 2.01 4.61
C ILE A 91 15.43 1.09 4.36
N GLU A 92 15.18 -0.21 4.20
CA GLU A 92 16.21 -1.21 3.88
C GLU A 92 16.85 -0.94 2.52
N ARG A 93 16.06 -0.61 1.49
CA ARG A 93 16.56 -0.25 0.15
C ARG A 93 17.49 0.96 0.18
N ARG A 94 17.19 1.95 1.03
CA ARG A 94 18.00 3.15 1.24
C ARG A 94 19.16 2.95 2.23
N ASN A 95 19.22 1.79 2.90
CA ASN A 95 20.22 1.47 3.91
C ASN A 95 20.23 2.51 5.06
N LEU A 96 19.05 2.88 5.54
CA LEU A 96 18.86 3.80 6.67
C LEU A 96 18.89 3.04 8.00
N ASP A 97 19.35 3.73 9.05
CA ASP A 97 19.43 3.21 10.41
C ASP A 97 18.11 3.54 11.16
N ILE A 98 17.50 2.55 11.81
CA ILE A 98 16.18 2.64 12.49
C ILE A 98 16.17 2.06 13.90
#